data_AF-G8SF43-F1
#
_entry.id   AF-G8SF43-F1
#
_cell.length_a   1.000
_cell.length_b   1.000
_cell.length_c   1.000
_cell.angle_alpha   90.00
_cell.angle_beta   90.00
_cell.angle_gamma   90.00
#
_symmetry.space_group_name_H-M   'P 1'
#
loop_
_entity.id
_entity.type
_entity.pdbx_description
1 polymer ?
#
loop_
_entity_poly.entity_id
_entity_poly.type
_entity_poly.pdbx_seq_one_letter_code
_entity_poly.pdbx_strand_id
1 'polypeptide(L)'
;MIGWWKRRREQQRRYDEQRVLQAIRMLRPSQAGGYPIGRLAHISQPRVHAALDRLQAAGVVASEWEPGPVSEFRPRRRLYRIAGSRLVEVGR
;
A
#
# COMPACT_ATOMS: atom_id res chain seq x y z
N MET A 1 14.91 22.00 -22.09
CA MET A 1 15.37 21.53 -20.76
C MET A 1 14.28 20.89 -19.86
N ILE A 2 13.04 20.67 -20.35
CA ILE A 2 11.87 20.28 -19.52
C ILE A 2 11.71 18.73 -19.37
N GLY A 3 12.27 17.94 -20.28
CA GLY A 3 12.05 16.49 -20.33
C GLY A 3 12.73 15.69 -19.21
N TRP A 4 13.86 16.16 -18.68
CA TRP A 4 14.63 15.43 -17.66
C TRP A 4 13.87 15.31 -16.32
N TRP A 5 13.24 16.40 -15.87
CA TRP A 5 12.46 16.44 -14.62
C TRP A 5 11.19 15.58 -14.68
N LYS A 6 10.55 15.51 -15.85
CA LYS A 6 9.38 14.63 -16.07
C LYS A 6 9.80 13.16 -15.99
N ARG A 7 10.88 12.78 -16.67
CA ARG A 7 11.42 11.41 -16.62
C ARG A 7 11.83 10.99 -15.21
N ARG A 8 12.50 11.87 -14.46
CA ARG A 8 12.90 11.59 -13.09
C ARG A 8 11.71 11.35 -12.16
N ARG A 9 10.64 12.15 -12.28
CA ARG A 9 9.41 11.95 -11.49
C ARG A 9 8.72 10.64 -11.83
N GLU A 10 8.66 10.29 -13.11
CA GLU A 10 8.10 9.02 -13.57
C GLU A 10 8.89 7.81 -13.06
N GLN A 11 10.22 7.88 -13.11
CA GLN A 11 11.09 6.83 -12.57
C GLN A 11 10.88 6.67 -11.06
N GLN A 12 10.82 7.79 -10.32
CA GLN A 12 10.58 7.74 -8.89
C GLN A 12 9.21 7.14 -8.55
N ARG A 13 8.19 7.49 -9.33
CA ARG A 13 6.84 6.92 -9.19
C ARG A 13 6.87 5.40 -9.33
N ARG A 14 7.47 4.88 -10.39
CA ARG A 14 7.54 3.43 -10.65
C ARG A 14 8.34 2.71 -9.57
N TYR A 15 9.43 3.32 -9.11
CA TYR A 15 10.22 2.80 -8.00
C TYR A 15 9.36 2.65 -6.73
N ASP A 16 8.59 3.69 -6.38
CA ASP A 16 7.74 3.66 -5.19
C ASP A 16 6.66 2.57 -5.28
N GLU A 17 6.01 2.45 -6.44
CA GLU A 17 5.00 1.41 -6.71
C GLU A 17 5.60 0.00 -6.59
N GLN A 18 6.79 -0.25 -7.15
CA GLN A 18 7.48 -1.53 -7.04
C GLN A 18 7.84 -1.87 -5.59
N ARG A 19 8.34 -0.89 -4.82
CA ARG A 19 8.70 -1.09 -3.40
C ARG A 19 7.48 -1.38 -2.55
N VAL A 20 6.36 -0.70 -2.79
CA VAL A 20 5.08 -0.97 -2.12
C VAL A 20 4.57 -2.38 -2.43
N LEU A 21 4.59 -2.80 -3.70
CA LEU A 21 4.16 -4.15 -4.08
C LEU A 21 5.04 -5.24 -3.45
N GLN A 22 6.36 -5.04 -3.44
CA GLN A 22 7.29 -5.95 -2.76
C GLN A 22 6.98 -6.04 -1.27
N ALA A 23 6.75 -4.90 -0.60
CA ALA A 23 6.42 -4.86 0.82
C ALA A 23 5.11 -5.59 1.12
N ILE A 24 4.04 -5.38 0.33
CA ILE A 24 2.77 -6.08 0.50
C ILE A 24 2.97 -7.60 0.35
N ARG A 25 3.75 -8.05 -0.64
CA ARG A 25 4.04 -9.49 -0.83
C ARG A 25 4.79 -10.10 0.35
N MET A 26 5.76 -9.37 0.91
CA MET A 26 6.57 -9.83 2.03
C MET A 26 5.78 -9.91 3.34
N LEU A 27 4.81 -9.01 3.55
CA LEU A 27 3.94 -9.01 4.73
C LEU A 27 2.91 -10.16 4.75
N ARG A 28 2.99 -11.09 3.76
CA ARG A 28 2.06 -12.21 3.52
C ARG A 28 0.62 -11.72 3.20
N PRO A 29 -0.25 -12.56 2.60
CA PRO A 29 -1.57 -12.12 2.10
C PRO A 29 -2.57 -11.68 3.19
N SER A 30 -2.18 -11.74 4.46
CA SER A 30 -2.88 -11.09 5.57
C SER A 30 -2.65 -9.59 5.51
N GLN A 31 -3.45 -8.89 4.70
CA GLN A 31 -3.90 -7.51 4.93
C GLN A 31 -2.91 -6.60 5.69
N ALA A 32 -2.09 -5.84 4.95
CA ALA A 32 -1.08 -4.96 5.55
C ALA A 32 -1.58 -3.51 5.69
N GLY A 33 -1.35 -2.89 6.85
CA GLY A 33 -1.58 -1.46 7.03
C GLY A 33 -0.53 -0.59 6.32
N GLY A 34 -0.88 0.67 6.03
CA GLY A 34 0.05 1.62 5.37
C GLY A 34 1.37 1.83 6.12
N TYR A 35 1.34 1.84 7.46
CA TYR A 35 2.55 2.04 8.27
C TYR A 35 3.58 0.91 8.12
N PRO A 36 3.22 -0.38 8.35
CA PRO A 36 4.11 -1.51 8.06
C PRO A 36 4.65 -1.54 6.62
N ILE A 37 3.81 -1.19 5.63
CA ILE A 37 4.22 -1.11 4.23
C ILE A 37 5.32 -0.06 4.06
N GLY A 38 5.13 1.14 4.59
CA GLY A 38 6.13 2.21 4.51
C GLY A 38 7.45 1.86 5.19
N ARG A 39 7.38 1.23 6.37
CA ARG A 39 8.56 0.73 7.10
C ARG A 39 9.37 -0.25 6.26
N LEU A 40 8.72 -1.20 5.61
CA LEU A 40 9.39 -2.25 4.83
C LEU A 40 9.84 -1.77 3.44
N ALA A 41 9.08 -0.87 2.82
CA ALA A 41 9.41 -0.26 1.55
C ALA A 41 10.49 0.84 1.66
N HIS A 42 10.85 1.26 2.87
CA HIS A 42 11.79 2.36 3.16
C HIS A 42 11.46 3.64 2.39
N ILE A 43 10.17 4.01 2.34
CA ILE A 43 9.67 5.24 1.72
C ILE A 43 8.81 6.01 2.72
N SER A 44 8.70 7.33 2.53
CA SER A 44 7.89 8.17 3.41
C SER A 44 6.39 7.87 3.29
N GLN A 45 5.64 8.05 4.38
CA GLN A 45 4.20 7.75 4.41
C GLN A 45 3.38 8.45 3.31
N PRO A 46 3.60 9.75 3.00
CA PRO A 46 2.88 10.38 1.89
C PRO A 46 3.11 9.69 0.53
N ARG A 47 4.34 9.19 0.30
CA ARG A 47 4.67 8.47 -0.94
C ARG A 47 4.07 7.08 -0.97
N VAL A 48 4.00 6.41 0.19
CA VAL A 48 3.28 5.14 0.34
C VAL A 48 1.81 5.33 -0.04
N HIS A 49 1.12 6.30 0.55
CA HIS A 49 -0.29 6.56 0.26
C HIS A 49 -0.52 6.91 -1.21
N ALA A 50 0.30 7.79 -1.78
CA ALA A 50 0.20 8.14 -3.19
C ALA A 50 0.44 6.93 -4.14
N ALA A 51 1.34 6.02 -3.78
CA ALA A 51 1.55 4.79 -4.55
C ALA A 51 0.40 3.80 -4.37
N LEU A 52 -0.10 3.62 -3.15
CA LEU A 52 -1.25 2.75 -2.85
C LEU A 52 -2.52 3.21 -3.58
N ASP A 53 -2.79 4.52 -3.63
CA ASP A 53 -3.95 5.07 -4.32
C ASP A 53 -3.89 4.78 -5.84
N ARG A 54 -2.70 4.91 -6.44
CA ARG A 54 -2.50 4.59 -7.87
C ARG A 54 -2.61 3.09 -8.14
N LEU A 55 -1.98 2.26 -7.32
CA LEU A 55 -2.05 0.80 -7.45
C LEU A 55 -3.47 0.28 -7.26
N GLN A 56 -4.24 0.91 -6.36
CA GLN A 56 -5.65 0.61 -6.17
C GLN A 56 -6.50 1.07 -7.36
N ALA A 57 -6.29 2.29 -7.87
CA ALA A 57 -6.98 2.77 -9.07
C ALA A 57 -6.68 1.91 -10.32
N ALA A 58 -5.49 1.33 -10.39
CA ALA A 58 -5.10 0.39 -11.44
C ALA A 58 -5.58 -1.05 -11.22
N GLY A 59 -6.27 -1.35 -10.11
CA GLY A 59 -6.77 -2.69 -9.79
C GLY A 59 -5.68 -3.71 -9.41
N VAL A 60 -4.47 -3.25 -9.11
CA VAL A 60 -3.34 -4.13 -8.70
C VAL A 60 -3.42 -4.47 -7.22
N VAL A 61 -3.94 -3.56 -6.41
CA VAL A 61 -4.10 -3.70 -4.95
C VAL A 61 -5.56 -3.48 -4.58
N ALA A 62 -6.09 -4.32 -3.69
CA ALA A 62 -7.38 -4.10 -3.05
C ALA A 62 -7.18 -3.54 -1.64
N SER A 63 -8.13 -2.73 -1.17
CA SER A 63 -8.12 -2.23 0.21
C SER A 63 -9.47 -2.39 0.90
N GLU A 64 -9.40 -2.64 2.19
CA GLU A 64 -10.53 -2.94 3.06
C GLU A 64 -10.29 -2.26 4.41
N TRP A 65 -11.34 -1.89 5.12
CA TRP A 65 -11.18 -1.38 6.47
C TRP A 65 -10.93 -2.52 7.45
N GLU A 66 -10.04 -2.29 8.42
CA GLU A 66 -9.82 -3.21 9.53
C GLU A 66 -11.17 -3.58 10.20
N PRO A 67 -11.48 -4.87 10.34
CA PRO A 67 -12.70 -5.31 10.99
C PRO A 67 -12.65 -4.99 12.49
N GLY A 68 -13.82 -4.95 13.13
CA GLY A 68 -13.95 -4.68 14.56
C GLY A 68 -14.33 -3.23 14.92
N PRO A 69 -14.62 -2.98 16.20
CA PRO A 69 -15.16 -1.70 16.66
C PRO A 69 -14.12 -0.57 16.53
N VAL A 70 -14.60 0.61 16.14
CA VAL A 70 -13.79 1.84 16.19
C VAL A 70 -13.62 2.20 17.67
N SER A 71 -12.37 2.36 18.11
CA SER A 71 -12.06 2.90 19.44
C SER A 71 -11.63 4.35 19.30
N GLU A 72 -11.99 5.20 20.28
CA GLU A 72 -11.52 6.59 20.34
C GLU A 72 -10.00 6.71 20.37
N PHE A 73 -9.31 5.70 20.90
CA PHE A 73 -7.84 5.67 21.00
C PHE A 73 -7.15 5.02 19.79
N ARG A 74 -7.92 4.39 18.89
CA ARG A 74 -7.37 3.72 17.70
C ARG A 74 -8.36 3.80 16.54
N PRO A 75 -8.21 4.80 15.64
CA PRO A 75 -9.02 4.84 14.43
C PRO A 75 -8.77 3.60 13.57
N ARG A 76 -9.81 3.18 12.84
CA ARG A 76 -9.72 2.07 11.88
C ARG A 76 -8.62 2.33 10.85
N ARG A 77 -7.92 1.27 10.49
CA ARG A 77 -6.85 1.32 9.49
C ARG A 77 -7.34 0.75 8.17
N ARG A 78 -6.84 1.28 7.05
CA ARG A 78 -6.98 0.61 5.75
C ARG A 78 -5.94 -0.51 5.67
N LEU A 79 -6.42 -1.67 5.28
CA LEU A 79 -5.63 -2.87 5.05
C LEU A 79 -5.54 -3.11 3.55
N TYR A 80 -4.35 -3.41 3.06
CA TYR A 80 -4.05 -3.56 1.64
C TYR A 80 -3.55 -4.97 1.32
N ARG A 81 -3.95 -5.47 0.15
CA ARG A 81 -3.51 -6.77 -0.40
C ARG A 81 -3.37 -6.72 -1.91
N ILE A 82 -2.63 -7.65 -2.49
CA ILE A 82 -2.61 -7.81 -3.95
C ILE A 82 -4.01 -8.22 -4.43
N ALA A 83 -4.53 -7.56 -5.46
CA ALA A 83 -5.81 -7.92 -6.04
C ALA A 83 -5.76 -9.38 -6.55
N GLY A 84 -6.84 -10.14 -6.34
CA GLY A 84 -6.89 -11.56 -6.68
C GLY A 84 -6.24 -12.52 -5.67
N SER A 85 -5.43 -12.05 -4.71
CA SER A 85 -5.02 -12.91 -3.58
C SER A 85 -6.18 -13.02 -2.60
N ARG A 86 -6.78 -14.23 -2.45
CA ARG A 86 -7.90 -14.47 -1.51
C ARG A 86 -7.51 -14.03 -0.10
N LEU A 87 -8.44 -13.37 0.56
CA LEU A 87 -8.37 -13.09 1.99
C LEU A 87 -8.37 -14.44 2.72
N VAL A 88 -7.32 -14.74 3.46
CA VAL A 88 -7.43 -15.71 4.53
C VAL A 88 -8.07 -14.93 5.66
N GLU A 89 -9.38 -15.12 5.87
CA GLU A 89 -10.03 -14.65 7.08
C GLU A 89 -9.23 -15.18 8.27
N VAL A 90 -8.59 -14.28 9.02
CA VAL A 90 -8.06 -14.64 10.34
C VAL A 90 -9.29 -14.79 11.22
N GLY A 91 -9.82 -16.01 11.24
CA GLY A 91 -11.01 -16.37 11.97
C GLY A 91 -10.83 -16.25 13.49
N ARG A 92 -11.88 -15.67 14.10
CA ARG A 92 -12.36 -15.78 15.49
C ARG A 92 -11.38 -15.60 16.65
#